data_AF-B0CEZ4-F1
#
_entry.id   AF-B0CEZ4-F1
#
_cell.length_a   1.000
_cell.length_b   1.000
_cell.length_c   1.000
_cell.angle_alpha   90.00
_cell.angle_beta   90.00
_cell.angle_gamma   90.00
#
_symmetry.space_group_name_H-M   'P 1'
#
loop_
_entity.id
_entity.type
_entity.pdbx_description
1 polymer ?
#
loop_
_entity_poly.entity_id
_entity_poly.type
_entity_poly.pdbx_seq_one_letter_code
_entity_poly.pdbx_strand_id
1 'polypeptide(L)'
;MVPSYDIANSYKNIMEILVDEEIDQQTCAWSLEEAQRINRIEVAAHALNHLPPLYASSQEGVALQYERAQREHQGDITTAVTDALTAVKRIPWKGSTPFDVR
;
A
#
# COMPACT_ATOMS: atom_id res chain seq x y z
N MET A 1 -20.12 -14.32 -32.38
CA MET A 1 -18.73 -13.90 -32.11
C MET A 1 -18.83 -12.64 -31.27
N VAL A 2 -18.75 -12.80 -29.95
CA VAL A 2 -18.77 -11.67 -29.02
C VAL A 2 -17.36 -11.07 -29.07
N PRO A 3 -17.19 -9.77 -29.33
CA PRO A 3 -15.86 -9.18 -29.29
C PRO A 3 -15.33 -9.34 -27.86
N SER A 4 -14.20 -10.03 -27.73
CA SER A 4 -13.47 -10.19 -26.47
C SER A 4 -13.08 -8.79 -26.00
N TYR A 5 -13.88 -8.20 -25.13
CA TYR A 5 -13.55 -6.94 -24.47
C TYR A 5 -12.54 -7.25 -23.37
N ASP A 6 -11.31 -7.56 -23.80
CA ASP A 6 -10.15 -7.81 -22.93
C ASP A 6 -9.51 -6.47 -22.53
N ILE A 7 -10.36 -5.58 -22.02
CA ILE A 7 -9.96 -4.47 -21.16
C ILE A 7 -10.83 -4.66 -19.93
N ALA A 8 -10.30 -5.42 -18.98
CA ALA A 8 -10.93 -5.70 -17.71
C ALA A 8 -11.50 -4.41 -17.10
N ASN A 9 -12.65 -4.51 -16.43
CA ASN A 9 -13.11 -3.55 -15.44
C ASN A 9 -12.08 -3.45 -14.30
N SER A 10 -10.91 -2.88 -14.55
CA SER A 10 -9.83 -2.77 -13.59
C SER A 10 -10.09 -1.57 -12.70
N TYR A 11 -10.44 -1.83 -11.45
CA TYR A 11 -10.43 -0.84 -10.39
C TYR A 11 -9.20 -1.07 -9.51
N LYS A 12 -8.58 0.00 -9.01
CA LYS A 12 -7.44 -0.07 -8.08
C LYS A 12 -7.66 0.87 -6.91
N ASN A 13 -7.28 0.43 -5.70
CA ASN A 13 -7.24 1.29 -4.54
C ASN A 13 -5.99 2.18 -4.62
N ILE A 14 -6.19 3.49 -4.72
CA ILE A 14 -5.10 4.46 -4.87
C ILE A 14 -4.29 4.60 -3.59
N MET A 15 -4.85 4.26 -2.43
CA MET A 15 -4.11 4.23 -1.18
C MET A 15 -2.93 3.26 -1.22
N GLU A 16 -2.96 2.20 -2.05
CA GLU A 16 -1.82 1.29 -2.21
C GLU A 16 -0.57 2.03 -2.69
N ILE A 17 -0.73 2.99 -3.61
CA ILE A 17 0.39 3.77 -4.17
C ILE A 17 0.97 4.68 -3.09
N LEU A 18 0.14 5.45 -2.39
CA LEU A 18 0.63 6.39 -1.39
C LEU A 18 1.23 5.68 -0.17
N VAL A 19 0.69 4.52 0.23
CA VAL A 19 1.28 3.72 1.29
C VAL A 19 2.66 3.21 0.88
N ASP A 20 2.82 2.75 -0.37
CA ASP A 20 4.11 2.31 -0.89
C ASP A 20 5.15 3.46 -0.89
N GLU A 21 4.74 4.65 -1.34
CA GLU A 21 5.59 5.85 -1.35
C GLU A 21 5.99 6.29 0.06
N GLU A 22 5.06 6.28 1.01
CA GLU A 22 5.31 6.65 2.41
C GLU A 22 6.24 5.63 3.10
N ILE A 23 6.09 4.34 2.82
CA ILE A 23 7.03 3.32 3.31
C ILE A 23 8.44 3.62 2.79
N ASP A 24 8.57 3.89 1.49
CA ASP A 24 9.87 4.22 0.89
C ASP A 24 10.45 5.51 1.53
N GLN A 25 9.62 6.52 1.78
CA GLN A 25 10.02 7.76 2.45
C GLN A 25 10.50 7.53 3.89
N GLN A 26 9.77 6.78 4.71
CA GLN A 26 10.13 6.54 6.11
C GLN A 26 11.34 5.59 6.26
N THR A 27 11.62 4.79 5.24
CA THR A 27 12.71 3.80 5.24
C THR A 27 13.92 4.20 4.40
N CYS A 28 13.87 5.35 3.70
CA CYS A 28 14.94 5.77 2.78
C CYS A 28 16.34 5.88 3.42
N ALA A 29 16.40 6.18 4.73
CA ALA A 29 17.64 6.33 5.48
C ALA A 29 18.07 5.07 6.24
N TRP A 30 17.36 3.96 6.10
CA TRP A 30 17.66 2.73 6.82
C TRP A 30 18.90 2.04 6.25
N SER A 31 19.64 1.39 7.13
CA SER A 31 20.67 0.43 6.74
C SER A 31 20.05 -0.82 6.10
N LEU A 32 20.86 -1.55 5.33
CA LEU A 32 20.46 -2.83 4.74
C LEU A 32 19.97 -3.83 5.80
N GLU A 33 20.60 -3.84 6.98
CA GLU A 33 20.24 -4.73 8.08
C GLU A 33 18.85 -4.39 8.64
N GLU A 34 18.51 -3.11 8.79
CA GLU A 34 17.18 -2.67 9.22
C GLU A 34 16.11 -3.04 8.21
N ALA A 35 16.37 -2.83 6.92
CA ALA A 35 15.44 -3.16 5.84
C ALA A 35 15.16 -4.67 5.75
N GLN A 36 16.19 -5.52 5.94
CA GLN A 36 16.05 -6.99 5.91
C GLN A 36 15.20 -7.55 7.06
N ARG A 37 15.06 -6.81 8.17
CA ARG A 37 14.29 -7.26 9.34
C ARG A 37 12.78 -7.05 9.20
N ILE A 38 12.32 -6.42 8.12
CA ILE A 38 10.90 -6.09 7.93
C ILE A 38 10.39 -6.67 6.62
N ASN A 39 9.21 -7.29 6.69
CA ASN A 39 8.45 -7.64 5.52
C ASN A 39 7.62 -6.44 5.03
N ARG A 40 8.08 -5.77 3.97
CA ARG A 40 7.40 -4.61 3.36
C ARG A 40 5.93 -4.89 3.01
N ILE A 41 5.61 -6.10 2.56
CA ILE A 41 4.23 -6.47 2.18
C ILE A 41 3.33 -6.51 3.41
N GLU A 42 3.83 -7.03 4.54
CA GLU A 42 3.08 -7.03 5.79
C GLU A 42 2.87 -5.61 6.33
N VAL A 43 3.84 -4.72 6.17
CA VAL A 43 3.69 -3.30 6.52
C VAL A 43 2.58 -2.66 5.69
N ALA A 44 2.62 -2.82 4.36
CA ALA A 44 1.63 -2.25 3.47
C ALA A 44 0.22 -2.80 3.79
N ALA A 45 0.08 -4.11 3.94
CA ALA A 45 -1.20 -4.73 4.29
C ALA A 45 -1.72 -4.27 5.66
N HIS A 46 -0.84 -4.15 6.66
CA HIS A 46 -1.21 -3.64 7.98
C HIS A 46 -1.68 -2.19 7.89
N ALA A 47 -0.94 -1.31 7.22
CA ALA A 47 -1.32 0.09 7.07
C ALA A 47 -2.65 0.26 6.31
N LEU A 48 -2.83 -0.45 5.18
CA LEU A 48 -4.03 -0.37 4.36
C LEU A 48 -5.30 -0.82 5.11
N ASN A 49 -5.19 -1.76 6.04
CA ASN A 49 -6.32 -2.18 6.89
C ASN A 49 -6.83 -1.09 7.84
N HIS A 50 -6.10 0.03 7.97
CA HIS A 50 -6.47 1.17 8.81
C HIS A 50 -6.84 2.44 8.01
N LEU A 51 -6.80 2.38 6.68
CA LEU A 51 -7.05 3.52 5.81
C LEU A 51 -8.37 3.36 5.05
N PRO A 52 -9.11 4.45 4.79
CA PRO A 52 -10.28 4.39 3.93
C PRO A 52 -9.85 4.06 2.49
N PRO A 53 -10.49 3.10 1.80
CA PRO A 53 -10.14 2.77 0.43
C PRO A 53 -10.58 3.87 -0.54
N LEU A 54 -9.72 4.20 -1.50
CA LEU A 54 -10.02 5.15 -2.57
C LEU A 54 -9.86 4.46 -3.92
N TYR A 55 -10.93 3.82 -4.39
CA TYR A 55 -10.91 3.15 -5.68
C TYR A 55 -11.02 4.12 -6.86
N ALA A 56 -10.33 3.79 -7.94
CA ALA A 56 -10.47 4.43 -9.24
C ALA A 56 -10.53 3.37 -10.35
N SER A 57 -11.31 3.64 -11.40
CA SER A 57 -11.50 2.78 -12.57
C SER A 57 -11.02 3.41 -13.89
N SER A 58 -10.45 4.62 -13.84
CA SER A 58 -9.88 5.32 -14.99
C SER A 58 -8.61 6.08 -14.59
N GLN A 59 -7.82 6.51 -15.56
CA GLN A 59 -6.61 7.30 -15.30
C GLN A 59 -6.95 8.66 -14.67
N GLU A 60 -8.03 9.29 -15.11
CA GLU A 60 -8.56 10.54 -14.51
C GLU A 60 -9.00 10.30 -13.07
N GLY A 61 -9.67 9.17 -12.81
CA GLY A 61 -10.05 8.75 -11.47
C GLY A 61 -8.84 8.53 -10.56
N VAL A 62 -7.77 7.93 -11.08
CA VAL A 62 -6.51 7.74 -10.35
C VAL A 62 -5.96 9.09 -9.92
N ALA A 63 -5.81 10.04 -10.87
CA ALA A 63 -5.28 11.37 -10.58
C ALA A 63 -6.12 12.12 -9.54
N LEU A 64 -7.45 12.11 -9.69
CA LEU A 64 -8.36 12.77 -8.74
C LEU A 64 -8.28 12.16 -7.33
N GLN A 65 -8.29 10.83 -7.25
CA GLN A 65 -8.24 10.12 -5.97
C GLN A 65 -6.87 10.25 -5.30
N TYR A 66 -5.80 10.33 -6.09
CA TYR A 66 -4.45 10.57 -5.59
C TYR A 66 -4.33 11.96 -4.98
N GLU A 67 -4.75 13.01 -5.69
CA GLU A 67 -4.76 14.38 -5.14
C GLU A 67 -5.62 14.48 -3.88
N ARG A 68 -6.76 13.80 -3.87
CA ARG A 68 -7.63 13.73 -2.69
C ARG A 68 -6.92 13.06 -1.52
N ALA A 69 -6.27 11.92 -1.75
CA ALA A 69 -5.53 11.20 -0.72
C ALA A 69 -4.42 12.07 -0.11
N GLN A 70 -3.64 12.77 -0.95
CA GLN A 70 -2.59 13.68 -0.49
C GLN A 70 -3.16 14.85 0.33
N ARG A 71 -4.31 15.40 -0.06
CA ARG A 71 -4.91 16.55 0.62
C ARG A 71 -5.57 16.17 1.94
N GLU A 72 -6.31 15.07 1.96
CA GLU A 72 -7.22 14.71 3.04
C GLU A 72 -6.66 13.65 3.99
N HIS A 73 -5.74 12.79 3.52
CA HIS A 73 -5.33 11.59 4.23
C HIS A 73 -3.81 11.46 4.44
N GLN A 74 -2.98 12.42 4.02
CA GLN A 74 -1.53 12.30 4.19
C GLN A 74 -1.13 12.06 5.66
N GLY A 75 -1.75 12.77 6.61
CA GLY A 75 -1.49 12.56 8.04
C GLY A 75 -1.89 11.16 8.54
N ASP A 76 -3.02 10.63 8.05
CA ASP A 76 -3.49 9.28 8.36
C ASP A 76 -2.53 8.23 7.78
N ILE A 77 -2.06 8.43 6.54
CA ILE A 77 -1.12 7.55 5.83
C ILE A 77 0.20 7.48 6.59
N THR A 78 0.79 8.63 6.93
CA THR A 78 2.03 8.69 7.71
C THR A 78 1.89 7.96 9.05
N THR A 79 0.78 8.18 9.76
CA THR A 79 0.51 7.52 11.05
C THR A 79 0.36 6.00 10.88
N ALA A 80 -0.45 5.56 9.93
CA ALA A 80 -0.70 4.15 9.67
C ALA A 80 0.58 3.40 9.28
N VAL A 81 1.44 4.00 8.45
CA VAL A 81 2.74 3.42 8.08
C VAL A 81 3.70 3.36 9.27
N THR A 82 3.75 4.40 10.10
CA THR A 82 4.57 4.43 11.32
C THR A 82 4.17 3.30 12.28
N ASP A 83 2.87 3.14 12.51
CA ASP A 83 2.33 2.10 13.38
C ASP A 83 2.57 0.70 12.81
N ALA A 84 2.38 0.53 11.50
CA ALA A 84 2.66 -0.73 10.80
C ALA A 84 4.15 -1.13 10.89
N LEU A 85 5.07 -0.20 10.63
CA LEU A 85 6.51 -0.43 10.79
C LEU A 85 6.85 -0.84 12.22
N THR A 86 6.25 -0.20 13.22
CA THR A 86 6.46 -0.54 14.63
C THR A 86 5.89 -1.91 14.99
N ALA A 87 4.71 -2.24 14.50
CA ALA A 87 4.05 -3.53 14.74
C ALA A 87 4.84 -4.68 14.12
N VAL A 88 5.22 -4.55 12.84
CA VAL A 88 5.95 -5.60 12.11
C VAL A 88 7.35 -5.82 12.69
N LYS A 89 8.06 -4.75 13.11
CA LYS A 89 9.36 -4.88 13.81
C LYS A 89 9.29 -5.73 15.09
N ARG A 90 8.16 -5.70 15.80
CA ARG A 90 7.99 -6.43 17.07
C ARG A 90 7.66 -7.90 16.87
N ILE A 91 7.18 -8.28 15.69
CA ILE A 91 6.80 -9.66 15.40
C ILE A 91 8.02 -10.35 14.78
N PRO A 92 8.66 -11.33 15.44
CA PRO A 92 9.67 -12.13 14.79
C PRO A 92 9.01 -12.83 13.59
N TRP A 93 9.50 -12.54 12.38
CA TRP A 93 8.93 -13.07 11.13
C TRP A 93 8.78 -14.59 11.23
N LYS A 94 7.54 -15.09 11.17
CA LYS A 94 7.22 -16.51 11.38
C LYS A 94 7.18 -17.34 10.09
N GLY A 95 7.45 -16.74 8.93
CA GLY A 95 7.22 -17.38 7.63
C GLY A 95 5.71 -17.54 7.39
N SER A 96 5.10 -16.56 6.73
CA SER A 96 3.69 -16.60 6.32
C SER A 96 3.55 -17.37 5.01
N THR A 97 2.49 -18.19 4.87
CA THR A 97 2.17 -18.84 3.59
C THR A 97 1.69 -17.78 2.59
N PRO A 98 2.36 -17.56 1.45
CA PRO A 98 1.96 -16.54 0.48
C PRO A 98 0.59 -16.82 -0.12
N PHE A 99 -0.14 -15.77 -0.49
CA PHE A 99 -1.37 -15.88 -1.25
C PHE A 99 -1.02 -16.13 -2.73
N ASP A 100 -1.53 -17.22 -3.32
CA ASP A 100 -1.31 -17.57 -4.74
C ASP A 100 -2.20 -16.66 -5.62
N VAL A 101 -1.64 -15.54 -6.10
CA VAL A 101 -2.31 -14.66 -7.06
C VAL A 101 -2.13 -15.24 -8.46
N ARG A 102 -3.05 -16.13 -8.85
CA ARG A 102 -3.20 -16.62 -10.23
C ARG A 102 -4.01 -15.67 -11.09
#